data_AF-A0A439LK93-F1
#
_entry.id   AF-A0A439LK93-F1
#
_cell.length_a   1.000
_cell.length_b   1.000
_cell.length_c   1.000
_cell.angle_alpha   90.00
_cell.angle_beta   90.00
_cell.angle_gamma   90.00
#
_symmetry.space_group_name_H-M   'P 1'
#
loop_
_entity.id
_entity.type
_entity.pdbx_description
1 polymer ?
#
loop_
_entity_poly.entity_id
_entity_poly.type
_entity_poly.pdbx_seq_one_letter_code
_entity_poly.pdbx_strand_id
1 'polypeptide(L)'
;MSHSQATTRSHVVSAGVATASPAMSITRARAFLAALLAAAGLLMPDAASAQQADGERLFRQRCGACHGLEPGQNRAGPHLSGVIGRTAGSVEGARNSAALRESGIVWDGGTLDTFLEAPRQMVPRTSMTVGVPNAAQRAAIIGYLEGAVAQ
;
A
#
# COMPACT_ATOMS: atom_id res chain seq x y z
N MET A 1 0.94 -70.10 39.12
CA MET A 1 0.21 -68.91 39.63
C MET A 1 -0.96 -68.70 38.69
N SER A 2 -2.12 -69.35 38.90
CA SER A 2 -3.09 -69.09 39.98
C SER A 2 -3.73 -67.71 39.76
N HIS A 3 -4.83 -67.71 38.99
CA HIS A 3 -6.19 -67.32 39.41
C HIS A 3 -6.38 -65.79 39.29
N SER A 4 -7.50 -65.22 38.87
CA SER A 4 -8.87 -65.56 39.22
C SER A 4 -9.85 -65.01 38.18
N GLN A 5 -10.94 -65.75 38.03
CA GLN A 5 -12.15 -65.39 37.32
C GLN A 5 -12.81 -64.14 37.95
N ALA A 6 -13.49 -63.34 37.13
CA ALA A 6 -14.54 -62.45 37.60
C ALA A 6 -15.74 -62.54 36.65
N THR A 7 -16.70 -63.35 37.10
CA THR A 7 -18.13 -63.29 36.87
C THR A 7 -18.67 -61.87 36.66
N THR A 8 -19.60 -61.70 35.71
CA THR A 8 -21.02 -61.49 36.04
C THR A 8 -21.89 -61.41 34.79
N ARG A 9 -22.95 -62.22 34.81
CA ARG A 9 -24.04 -62.28 33.84
C ARG A 9 -25.23 -61.60 34.49
N SER A 10 -25.72 -60.50 33.91
CA SER A 10 -27.13 -60.11 33.91
C SER A 10 -27.30 -58.77 33.20
N HIS A 11 -28.28 -58.71 32.32
CA HIS A 11 -29.41 -57.77 32.36
C HIS A 11 -30.07 -57.77 30.96
N VAL A 12 -31.22 -58.42 30.84
CA VAL A 12 -32.57 -57.82 30.79
C VAL A 12 -33.01 -57.57 29.35
N VAL A 13 -33.89 -58.47 28.90
CA VAL A 13 -35.08 -58.26 28.05
C VAL A 13 -35.10 -56.96 27.22
N SER A 14 -34.81 -57.08 25.92
CA SER A 14 -35.25 -56.11 24.92
C SER A 14 -36.76 -56.17 24.76
N ALA A 15 -37.41 -55.07 25.13
CA ALA A 15 -38.77 -54.74 24.74
C ALA A 15 -38.81 -54.31 23.25
N GLY A 16 -39.93 -54.61 22.61
CA GLY A 16 -40.60 -53.65 21.75
C GLY A 16 -40.11 -53.51 20.32
N VAL A 17 -40.75 -54.28 19.43
CA VAL A 17 -41.00 -53.85 18.05
C VAL A 17 -41.78 -52.53 18.07
N ALA A 18 -41.26 -51.51 17.39
CA ALA A 18 -42.07 -50.47 16.77
C ALA A 18 -41.33 -49.90 15.56
N THR A 19 -41.49 -50.58 14.44
CA THR A 19 -41.26 -50.02 13.11
C THR A 19 -42.29 -48.93 12.86
N ALA A 20 -41.85 -47.67 12.77
CA ALA A 20 -42.59 -46.63 12.08
C ALA A 20 -41.64 -45.93 11.12
N SER A 21 -41.78 -46.29 9.86
CA SER A 21 -41.10 -45.72 8.69
C SER A 21 -41.48 -44.25 8.46
N PRO A 22 -40.73 -43.55 7.61
CA PRO A 22 -40.50 -42.12 7.70
C PRO A 22 -41.50 -41.33 6.89
N ALA A 23 -41.90 -40.17 7.39
CA ALA A 23 -42.50 -39.14 6.56
C ALA A 23 -42.25 -37.76 7.18
N MET A 24 -41.87 -36.80 6.33
CA MET A 24 -41.72 -35.38 6.64
C MET A 24 -40.56 -35.06 7.61
N SER A 25 -39.47 -34.41 7.22
CA SER A 25 -39.45 -33.12 6.51
C SER A 25 -38.01 -32.77 6.11
N ILE A 26 -37.59 -33.16 4.89
CA ILE A 26 -36.24 -32.85 4.36
C ILE A 26 -36.17 -31.43 3.75
N THR A 27 -37.21 -30.60 3.94
CA THR A 27 -37.29 -29.27 3.30
C THR A 27 -36.62 -28.15 4.12
N ARG A 28 -36.30 -28.35 5.41
CA ARG A 28 -35.72 -27.28 6.26
C ARG A 28 -34.21 -27.36 6.48
N ALA A 29 -33.54 -28.40 6.01
CA ALA A 29 -32.09 -28.59 6.22
C ALA A 29 -31.21 -27.97 5.12
N ARG A 30 -31.79 -27.54 3.99
CA ARG A 30 -31.04 -26.90 2.88
C ARG A 30 -30.97 -25.38 2.94
N ALA A 31 -31.67 -24.74 3.88
CA ALA A 31 -31.65 -23.27 4.03
C ALA A 31 -30.50 -22.78 4.91
N PHE A 32 -29.91 -23.63 5.77
CA PHE A 32 -28.85 -23.20 6.69
C PHE A 32 -27.42 -23.35 6.15
N LEU A 33 -27.19 -24.10 5.06
CA LEU A 33 -25.86 -24.21 4.45
C LEU A 33 -25.59 -23.20 3.33
N ALA A 34 -26.64 -22.63 2.71
CA ALA A 34 -26.48 -21.56 1.72
C ALA A 34 -26.26 -20.16 2.35
N ALA A 35 -26.66 -19.96 3.61
CA ALA A 35 -26.53 -18.68 4.30
C ALA A 35 -25.10 -18.41 4.83
N LEU A 36 -24.25 -19.43 4.98
CA LEU A 36 -22.89 -19.28 5.51
C LEU A 36 -21.82 -18.98 4.45
N LEU A 37 -22.09 -19.21 3.16
CA LEU A 37 -21.18 -18.83 2.07
C LEU A 37 -21.49 -17.45 1.46
N ALA A 38 -22.63 -16.84 1.79
CA ALA A 38 -22.98 -15.49 1.33
C ALA A 38 -22.38 -14.36 2.20
N ALA A 39 -21.83 -14.68 3.38
CA ALA A 39 -21.28 -13.70 4.32
C ALA A 39 -19.77 -13.41 4.13
N ALA A 40 -19.07 -14.15 3.26
CA ALA A 40 -17.63 -13.99 3.07
C ALA A 40 -17.23 -12.90 2.05
N GLY A 41 -18.19 -12.30 1.35
CA GLY A 41 -17.93 -11.29 0.30
C GLY A 41 -17.81 -9.84 0.79
N LEU A 42 -18.16 -9.54 2.05
CA LEU A 42 -18.24 -8.15 2.56
C LEU A 42 -16.99 -7.66 3.30
N LEU A 43 -15.91 -8.45 3.33
CA LEU A 43 -14.66 -8.09 4.02
C LEU A 43 -13.52 -7.76 3.06
N MET A 44 -13.79 -7.59 1.76
CA MET A 44 -12.81 -7.01 0.86
C MET A 44 -12.72 -5.51 1.16
N PRO A 45 -11.58 -4.98 1.64
CA PRO A 45 -11.40 -3.53 1.63
C PRO A 45 -11.55 -3.07 0.19
N ASP A 46 -12.45 -2.11 -0.03
CA ASP A 46 -12.58 -1.41 -1.28
C ASP A 46 -11.24 -0.73 -1.59
N ALA A 47 -10.43 -1.37 -2.44
CA ALA A 47 -9.14 -0.87 -2.88
C ALA A 47 -9.28 0.28 -3.90
N ALA A 48 -10.42 0.98 -3.90
CA ALA A 48 -10.73 2.05 -4.82
C ALA A 48 -11.30 3.30 -4.11
N SER A 49 -10.92 3.53 -2.85
CA SER A 49 -10.79 4.93 -2.43
C SER A 49 -9.64 5.52 -3.25
N ALA A 50 -9.97 6.36 -4.23
CA ALA A 50 -9.08 7.42 -4.69
C ALA A 50 -8.85 8.37 -3.50
N GLN A 51 -8.17 7.87 -2.46
CA GLN A 51 -7.65 8.67 -1.38
C GLN A 51 -6.83 9.74 -2.08
N GLN A 52 -7.28 11.00 -2.02
CA GLN A 52 -6.51 12.12 -2.54
C GLN A 52 -5.07 11.91 -2.09
N ALA A 53 -4.19 11.76 -3.07
CA ALA A 53 -2.78 11.54 -2.82
C ALA A 53 -2.32 12.75 -1.99
N ASP A 54 -2.12 12.53 -0.70
CA ASP A 54 -1.66 13.56 0.23
C ASP A 54 -0.20 13.86 -0.11
N GLY A 55 0.00 14.97 -0.80
CA GLY A 55 1.29 15.38 -1.32
C GLY A 55 2.34 15.55 -0.23
N GLU A 56 1.96 16.06 0.95
CA GLU A 56 2.88 16.21 2.08
C GLU A 56 3.33 14.84 2.61
N ARG A 57 2.37 13.93 2.83
CA ARG A 57 2.69 12.57 3.27
C ARG A 57 3.57 11.84 2.25
N LEU A 58 3.25 11.95 0.96
CA LEU A 58 4.03 11.34 -0.11
C LEU A 58 5.44 11.95 -0.19
N PHE A 59 5.57 13.27 -0.05
CA PHE A 59 6.86 13.94 0.02
C PHE A 59 7.70 13.40 1.18
N ARG A 60 7.13 13.33 2.39
CA ARG A 60 7.86 12.78 3.56
C ARG A 60 8.34 11.35 3.32
N GLN A 61 7.51 10.52 2.69
CA GLN A 61 7.82 9.10 2.42
C GLN A 61 8.86 8.90 1.30
N ARG A 62 8.81 9.71 0.23
CA ARG A 62 9.61 9.51 -0.98
C ARG A 62 10.84 10.41 -1.07
N CYS A 63 10.76 11.61 -0.50
CA CYS A 63 11.73 12.70 -0.71
C CYS A 63 12.37 13.14 0.60
N GLY A 64 11.63 13.10 1.72
CA GLY A 64 12.04 13.69 3.00
C GLY A 64 13.33 13.12 3.60
N ALA A 65 13.72 11.89 3.25
CA ALA A 65 15.00 11.35 3.69
C ALA A 65 16.21 12.09 3.06
N CYS A 66 16.06 12.61 1.84
CA CYS A 66 17.15 13.19 1.07
C CYS A 66 17.03 14.70 0.89
N HIS A 67 15.86 15.29 1.10
CA HIS A 67 15.60 16.70 0.82
C HIS A 67 14.99 17.41 2.03
N GLY A 68 15.44 18.64 2.28
CA GLY A 68 14.77 19.60 3.14
C GLY A 68 13.88 20.56 2.34
N LEU A 69 12.93 21.20 3.02
CA LEU A 69 12.04 22.21 2.42
C LEU A 69 12.49 23.64 2.72
N GLU A 70 13.39 23.86 3.67
CA GLU A 70 13.90 25.20 3.99
C GLU A 70 15.15 25.54 3.18
N PRO A 71 15.37 26.82 2.85
CA PRO A 71 16.62 27.29 2.26
C PRO A 71 17.85 26.84 3.06
N GLY A 72 18.89 26.38 2.36
CA GLY A 72 20.15 25.95 2.98
C GLY A 72 20.11 24.58 3.68
N GLN A 73 18.94 23.95 3.87
CA GLN A 73 18.83 22.60 4.44
C GLN A 73 19.13 21.51 3.39
N ASN A 74 20.36 21.51 2.86
CA ASN A 74 20.88 20.45 2.01
C ASN A 74 21.12 19.19 2.85
N ARG A 75 20.71 18.02 2.34
CA ARG A 75 20.98 16.71 2.95
C ARG A 75 21.75 15.86 1.95
N ALA A 76 21.29 14.63 1.68
CA ALA A 76 21.82 13.83 0.58
C ALA A 76 21.56 14.49 -0.79
N GLY A 77 20.43 15.21 -0.92
CA GLY A 77 20.09 16.06 -2.05
C GLY A 77 19.96 17.54 -1.65
N PRO A 78 19.81 18.45 -2.63
CA PRO A 78 19.60 19.87 -2.39
C PRO A 78 18.28 20.15 -1.65
N HIS A 79 18.18 21.29 -0.96
CA HIS A 79 16.88 21.75 -0.46
C HIS A 79 15.92 22.05 -1.62
N LEU A 80 14.62 21.91 -1.36
CA LEU A 80 13.55 22.08 -2.35
C LEU A 80 12.72 23.35 -2.14
N SER A 81 13.06 24.19 -1.14
CA SER A 81 12.58 25.59 -1.10
C SER A 81 12.88 26.27 -2.43
N GLY A 82 11.90 26.97 -3.01
CA GLY A 82 12.10 27.70 -4.26
C GLY A 82 12.42 26.79 -5.44
N VAL A 83 11.98 25.52 -5.46
CA VAL A 83 12.34 24.61 -6.56
C VAL A 83 11.67 25.01 -7.88
N ILE A 84 10.43 25.47 -7.87
CA ILE A 84 9.72 25.92 -9.08
C ILE A 84 10.40 27.18 -9.63
N GLY A 85 10.68 27.16 -10.93
CA GLY A 85 11.41 28.20 -11.66
C GLY A 85 12.94 28.14 -11.51
N ARG A 86 13.48 27.25 -10.67
CA ARG A 86 14.92 27.16 -10.43
C ARG A 86 15.61 26.24 -11.43
N THR A 87 16.80 26.63 -11.89
CA THR A 87 17.66 25.79 -12.72
C THR A 87 18.08 24.51 -11.99
N ALA A 88 18.03 23.38 -12.67
CA ALA A 88 18.45 22.10 -12.12
C ALA A 88 19.94 22.10 -11.74
N GLY A 89 20.23 21.52 -10.57
CA GLY A 89 21.60 21.42 -10.07
C GLY A 89 22.24 22.74 -9.61
N SER A 90 21.49 23.85 -9.51
CA SER A 90 22.05 25.17 -9.24
C SER A 90 22.21 25.54 -7.75
N VAL A 91 21.78 24.68 -6.82
CA VAL A 91 21.89 24.95 -5.38
C VAL A 91 23.36 24.85 -4.95
N GLU A 92 23.91 25.97 -4.47
CA GLU A 92 25.29 26.06 -4.00
C GLU A 92 25.54 25.13 -2.81
N GLY A 93 26.73 24.52 -2.78
CA GLY A 93 27.11 23.55 -1.74
C GLY A 93 26.36 22.21 -1.76
N ALA A 94 25.36 22.01 -2.62
CA ALA A 94 24.68 20.73 -2.77
C ALA A 94 25.48 19.75 -3.63
N ARG A 95 25.44 18.46 -3.28
CA ARG A 95 26.18 17.39 -3.97
C ARG A 95 25.45 16.90 -5.24
N ASN A 96 25.14 17.82 -6.15
CA ASN A 96 24.49 17.48 -7.42
C ASN A 96 25.45 16.76 -8.38
N SER A 97 24.97 15.77 -9.12
CA SER A 97 25.74 15.16 -10.21
C SER A 97 26.06 16.19 -11.30
N ALA A 98 27.22 16.05 -11.94
CA ALA A 98 27.60 16.86 -13.11
C ALA A 98 26.52 16.83 -14.20
N ALA A 99 25.98 15.65 -14.50
CA ALA A 99 24.92 15.48 -15.50
C ALA A 99 23.66 16.34 -15.21
N LEU A 100 23.27 16.46 -13.95
CA LEU A 100 22.12 17.30 -13.57
C LEU A 100 22.44 18.79 -13.68
N ARG A 101 23.65 19.20 -13.28
CA ARG A 101 24.13 20.60 -13.38
C ARG A 101 24.24 21.06 -14.84
N GLU A 102 24.60 20.16 -15.73
CA GLU A 102 24.78 20.43 -17.18
C GLU A 102 23.50 20.24 -18.00
N SER A 103 22.41 19.79 -17.37
CA SER A 103 21.17 19.43 -18.09
C SER A 103 20.45 20.61 -18.74
N GLY A 104 20.67 21.84 -18.26
CA GLY A 104 19.95 23.04 -18.71
C GLY A 104 18.46 23.07 -18.33
N ILE A 105 17.98 22.10 -17.54
CA ILE A 105 16.58 22.03 -17.13
C ILE A 105 16.26 23.19 -16.17
N VAL A 106 15.09 23.80 -16.36
CA VAL A 106 14.45 24.68 -15.38
C VAL A 106 13.24 23.94 -14.83
N TRP A 107 13.12 23.88 -13.51
CA TRP A 107 12.03 23.14 -12.87
C TRP A 107 10.70 23.88 -13.00
N ASP A 108 9.69 23.19 -13.48
CA ASP A 108 8.29 23.55 -13.49
C ASP A 108 7.47 22.27 -13.24
N GLY A 109 6.14 22.35 -13.26
CA GLY A 109 5.29 21.18 -13.04
C GLY A 109 5.54 20.04 -14.05
N GLY A 110 5.79 20.37 -15.32
CA GLY A 110 5.96 19.36 -16.38
C GLY A 110 7.33 18.68 -16.37
N THR A 111 8.39 19.45 -16.18
CA THR A 111 9.76 18.95 -16.03
C THR A 111 9.93 18.17 -14.74
N LEU A 112 9.27 18.58 -13.64
CA LEU A 112 9.23 17.79 -12.41
C LEU A 112 8.45 16.49 -12.60
N ASP A 113 7.30 16.50 -13.29
CA ASP A 113 6.56 15.26 -13.56
C ASP A 113 7.42 14.26 -14.34
N THR A 114 8.04 14.71 -15.43
CA THR A 114 8.92 13.89 -16.28
C THR A 114 10.13 13.37 -15.50
N PHE A 115 10.78 14.24 -14.72
CA PHE A 115 11.95 13.85 -13.95
C PHE A 115 11.59 12.87 -12.84
N LEU A 116 10.49 13.11 -12.12
CA LEU A 116 10.04 12.25 -11.04
C LEU A 116 9.55 10.90 -11.56
N GLU A 117 9.06 10.78 -12.79
CA GLU A 117 8.70 9.49 -13.38
C GLU A 117 9.91 8.56 -13.47
N ALA A 118 10.99 9.04 -14.08
CA ALA A 118 12.19 8.25 -14.31
C ALA A 118 13.45 9.14 -14.40
N PRO A 119 14.06 9.52 -13.26
CA PRO A 119 15.15 10.50 -13.23
C PRO A 119 16.34 10.15 -14.13
N ARG A 120 16.73 8.86 -14.16
CA ARG A 120 17.85 8.37 -14.96
C ARG A 120 17.53 8.22 -16.45
N GLN A 121 16.25 8.18 -16.82
CA GLN A 121 15.86 8.21 -18.23
C GLN A 121 15.91 9.64 -18.75
N MET A 122 15.42 10.62 -17.97
CA MET A 122 15.47 12.02 -18.35
C MET A 122 16.90 12.59 -18.30
N VAL A 123 17.66 12.29 -17.24
CA VAL A 123 19.03 12.77 -17.05
C VAL A 123 19.96 11.57 -16.79
N PRO A 124 20.53 10.97 -17.84
CA PRO A 124 21.48 9.88 -17.69
C PRO A 124 22.64 10.24 -16.77
N ARG A 125 22.97 9.34 -15.83
CA ARG A 125 23.99 9.53 -14.78
C ARG A 125 23.64 10.56 -13.69
N THR A 126 22.38 10.98 -13.57
CA THR A 126 21.95 11.70 -12.37
C THR A 126 22.14 10.85 -11.10
N SER A 127 22.53 11.51 -10.01
CA SER A 127 22.67 10.86 -8.69
C SER A 127 21.32 10.51 -8.07
N MET A 128 20.24 11.19 -8.43
CA MET A 128 18.90 10.90 -7.92
C MET A 128 18.32 9.68 -8.65
N THR A 129 18.12 8.56 -7.95
CA THR A 129 17.62 7.31 -8.56
C THR A 129 16.17 7.02 -8.25
N VAL A 130 15.57 7.74 -7.31
CA VAL A 130 14.20 7.52 -6.84
C VAL A 130 13.22 8.09 -7.86
N GLY A 131 12.47 7.19 -8.52
CA GLY A 131 11.32 7.54 -9.36
C GLY A 131 9.99 7.28 -8.67
N VAL A 132 8.93 7.91 -9.18
CA VAL A 132 7.54 7.80 -8.75
C VAL A 132 6.71 7.48 -10.01
N PRO A 133 6.54 6.19 -10.37
CA PRO A 133 5.87 5.80 -11.61
C PRO A 133 4.37 6.14 -11.63
N ASN A 134 3.74 6.29 -10.47
CA ASN A 134 2.33 6.64 -10.39
C ASN A 134 2.12 8.14 -10.61
N ALA A 135 1.48 8.49 -11.72
CA ALA A 135 1.24 9.89 -12.11
C ALA A 135 0.42 10.68 -11.08
N ALA A 136 -0.58 10.08 -10.41
CA ALA A 136 -1.36 10.76 -9.39
C ALA A 136 -0.51 11.10 -8.14
N GLN A 137 0.44 10.22 -7.78
CA GLN A 137 1.39 10.51 -6.69
C GLN A 137 2.37 11.62 -7.07
N ARG A 138 2.85 11.66 -8.32
CA ARG A 138 3.71 12.75 -8.81
C ARG A 138 2.97 14.08 -8.77
N ALA A 139 1.77 14.14 -9.34
CA ALA A 139 0.94 15.34 -9.33
C ALA A 139 0.69 15.86 -7.91
N ALA A 140 0.41 14.97 -6.95
CA ALA A 140 0.26 15.35 -5.55
C ALA A 140 1.54 15.90 -4.91
N ILE A 141 2.70 15.27 -5.15
CA ILE A 141 3.98 15.76 -4.65
C ILE A 141 4.30 17.13 -5.25
N ILE A 142 4.09 17.31 -6.55
CA ILE A 142 4.35 18.56 -7.26
C ILE A 142 3.44 19.67 -6.72
N GLY A 143 2.14 19.41 -6.58
CA GLY A 143 1.22 20.38 -5.98
C GLY A 143 1.59 20.75 -4.55
N TYR A 144 2.09 19.79 -3.76
CA TYR A 144 2.64 20.09 -2.44
C TYR A 144 3.89 20.97 -2.50
N LEU A 145 4.82 20.71 -3.42
CA LEU A 145 6.01 21.56 -3.60
C LEU A 145 5.65 22.97 -4.07
N GLU A 146 4.67 23.12 -4.96
CA GLU A 146 4.17 24.42 -5.39
C GLU A 146 3.60 25.23 -4.21
N GLY A 147 2.82 24.58 -3.32
CA GLY A 147 2.26 25.22 -2.13
C GLY A 147 3.25 25.44 -0.98
N ALA A 148 4.18 24.51 -0.75
CA ALA A 148 5.18 24.60 0.30
C ALA A 148 6.27 25.64 0.01
N VAL A 149 6.41 26.05 -1.25
CA VAL A 149 7.38 27.06 -1.71
C VAL A 149 6.79 28.48 -1.70
N ALA A 150 5.48 28.63 -1.47
CA ALA A 150 4.80 29.92 -1.41
C ALA A 150 4.77 30.56 0.00
N GLN A 151 5.51 29.99 0.96
CA GLN A 151 5.58 30.47 2.35
C GLN A 151 6.96 31.01 2.70
#